data_AF-A0A1L7RDH6-F1
#
_entry.id   AF-A0A1L7RDH6-F1
#
_cell.length_a   1.000
_cell.length_b   1.000
_cell.length_c   1.000
_cell.angle_alpha   90.00
_cell.angle_beta   90.00
_cell.angle_gamma   90.00
#
_symmetry.space_group_name_H-M   'P 1'
#
loop_
_entity.id
_entity.type
_entity.pdbx_description
1 polymer ?
#
loop_
_entity_poly.entity_id
_entity_poly.type
_entity_poly.pdbx_seq_one_letter_code
_entity_poly.pdbx_strand_id
1 'polypeptide(L)'
;MFDEMIIREGSVRNVTGPDGEVVGFSFEAHIPYYRGLGLSMIETPDVVVDGEAVPAEDLRFTYDGVTRTFAELADVSDVRWELRTFATITVLRPGGLTPGEHDVHVNLRLRVSYLPFVSENRFTRRVAVA
;
A
#
# COMPACT_ATOMS: atom_id res chain seq x y z
N MET A 1 -9.77 7.35 -11.55
CA MET A 1 -11.15 6.77 -11.51
C MET A 1 -11.33 5.90 -10.27
N PHE A 2 -10.27 5.22 -9.80
CA PHE A 2 -10.31 4.33 -8.64
C PHE A 2 -9.42 4.83 -7.49
N ASP A 3 -8.93 6.06 -7.60
CA ASP A 3 -7.94 6.67 -6.71
C ASP A 3 -8.47 6.71 -5.26
N GLU A 4 -9.74 7.05 -5.07
CA GLU A 4 -10.42 7.05 -3.76
C GLU A 4 -10.48 5.68 -3.07
N MET A 5 -10.24 4.61 -3.83
CA MET A 5 -10.21 3.24 -3.34
C MET A 5 -8.79 2.76 -3.03
N ILE A 6 -7.74 3.52 -3.35
CA ILE A 6 -6.33 3.16 -3.10
C ILE A 6 -6.11 2.83 -1.62
N ILE A 7 -6.79 3.54 -0.74
CA ILE A 7 -6.89 3.19 0.67
C ILE A 7 -8.35 2.78 0.87
N ARG A 8 -8.63 1.64 1.50
CA ARG A 8 -10.00 1.25 1.85
C ARG A 8 -10.42 1.94 3.14
N GLU A 9 -11.65 2.44 3.19
CA GLU A 9 -12.17 3.13 4.37
C GLU A 9 -12.22 2.18 5.57
N GLY A 10 -11.82 2.68 6.74
CA GLY A 10 -11.76 1.89 7.98
C GLY A 10 -10.70 0.77 8.01
N SER A 11 -9.83 0.67 6.99
CA SER A 11 -8.82 -0.40 6.95
C SER A 11 -7.50 -0.06 7.64
N VAL A 12 -7.23 1.22 7.89
CA VAL A 12 -5.98 1.66 8.53
C VAL A 12 -5.97 1.20 9.99
N ARG A 13 -4.93 0.46 10.39
CA ARG A 13 -4.75 -0.03 11.76
C ARG A 13 -3.29 -0.30 12.07
N ASN A 14 -2.91 -0.12 13.34
CA ASN A 14 -1.62 -0.55 13.85
C ASN A 14 -1.45 -2.07 13.73
N VAL A 15 -0.21 -2.50 13.48
CA VAL A 15 0.18 -3.91 13.37
C VAL A 15 0.97 -4.28 14.63
N THR A 16 0.52 -5.33 15.31
CA THR A 16 1.18 -5.87 16.50
C THR A 16 2.06 -7.05 16.11
N GLY A 17 3.33 -7.00 16.54
CA GLY A 17 4.29 -8.07 16.39
C GLY A 17 4.01 -9.26 17.31
N PRO A 18 4.79 -10.35 17.17
CA PRO A 18 4.61 -11.56 17.98
C PRO A 18 4.77 -11.33 19.49
N ASP A 19 5.59 -10.35 19.89
CA ASP A 19 5.89 -10.06 21.30
C ASP A 19 4.91 -9.02 21.90
N GLY A 20 3.87 -8.63 21.16
CA GLY A 20 2.82 -7.72 21.61
C GLY A 20 3.13 -6.22 21.38
N GLU A 21 4.28 -5.91 20.79
CA GLU A 21 4.73 -4.57 20.44
C GLU A 21 4.10 -4.09 19.12
N VAL A 22 3.85 -2.78 18.99
CA VAL A 22 3.41 -2.20 17.71
C VAL A 22 4.63 -2.00 16.80
N VAL A 23 4.66 -2.74 15.69
CA VAL A 23 5.79 -2.75 14.74
C VAL A 23 5.55 -1.84 13.52
N GLY A 24 4.34 -1.33 13.36
CA GLY A 24 3.95 -0.54 12.20
C GLY A 24 2.46 -0.31 12.13
N PHE A 25 1.99 0.07 10.95
CA PHE A 25 0.58 0.12 10.62
C PHE A 25 0.34 -0.42 9.21
N SER A 26 -0.90 -0.78 8.91
CA SER A 26 -1.28 -1.33 7.62
C SER A 26 -2.60 -0.76 7.15
N PHE A 27 -2.85 -0.86 5.85
CA PHE A 27 -4.12 -0.54 5.23
C PHE A 27 -4.39 -1.45 4.05
N GLU A 28 -5.67 -1.68 3.77
CA GLU A 28 -6.09 -2.40 2.57
C GLU A 28 -6.09 -1.45 1.39
N ALA A 29 -5.37 -1.83 0.34
CA ALA A 29 -5.28 -1.10 -0.89
C ALA A 29 -6.07 -1.79 -1.99
N HIS A 30 -6.66 -0.99 -2.88
CA HIS A 30 -7.27 -1.44 -4.13
C HIS A 30 -6.45 -0.93 -5.31
N ILE A 31 -6.34 -1.72 -6.37
CA ILE A 31 -5.62 -1.32 -7.57
C ILE A 31 -6.37 -0.16 -8.27
N PRO A 32 -5.76 1.01 -8.52
CA PRO A 32 -6.42 2.16 -9.10
C PRO A 32 -6.49 2.09 -10.63
N TYR A 33 -6.86 0.92 -11.16
CA TYR A 33 -6.89 0.65 -12.59
C TYR A 33 -8.07 -0.25 -12.96
N TYR A 34 -8.61 -0.14 -14.18
CA TYR A 34 -9.88 -0.80 -14.55
C TYR A 34 -9.82 -2.33 -14.66
N ARG A 35 -8.62 -2.93 -14.56
CA ARG A 35 -8.40 -4.38 -14.58
C ARG A 35 -7.25 -4.72 -13.65
N GLY A 36 -7.16 -6.00 -13.28
CA GLY A 36 -6.00 -6.48 -12.55
C GLY A 36 -4.68 -6.35 -13.33
N LEU A 37 -3.56 -6.32 -12.61
CA LEU A 37 -2.20 -6.31 -13.14
C LEU A 37 -1.36 -7.40 -12.47
N GLY A 38 -0.40 -7.96 -13.21
CA GLY A 38 0.63 -8.81 -12.62
C GLY A 38 1.41 -8.06 -11.54
N LEU A 39 1.85 -8.76 -10.50
CA LEU A 39 2.59 -8.13 -9.40
C LEU A 39 3.90 -7.49 -9.88
N SER A 40 4.56 -8.07 -10.88
CA SER A 40 5.72 -7.49 -11.57
C SER A 40 5.47 -6.16 -12.26
N MET A 41 4.23 -5.69 -12.35
CA MET A 41 3.88 -4.38 -12.90
C MET A 41 3.53 -3.34 -11.82
N ILE A 42 3.66 -3.70 -10.55
CA ILE A 42 3.45 -2.79 -9.42
C ILE A 42 4.81 -2.22 -9.01
N GLU A 43 4.95 -0.90 -9.08
CA GLU A 43 6.15 -0.21 -8.59
C GLU A 43 6.00 0.09 -7.11
N THR A 44 7.13 0.35 -6.43
CA THR A 44 7.10 0.89 -5.08
C THR A 44 6.30 2.20 -5.04
N PRO A 45 5.25 2.29 -4.21
CA PRO A 45 4.45 3.51 -4.08
C PRO A 45 5.20 4.54 -3.25
N ASP A 46 4.88 5.81 -3.45
CA ASP A 46 5.27 6.84 -2.50
C ASP A 46 4.22 6.89 -1.39
N VAL A 47 4.64 6.70 -0.14
CA VAL A 47 3.77 6.80 1.02
C VAL A 47 4.26 7.96 1.89
N VAL A 48 3.34 8.83 2.29
CA VAL A 48 3.61 9.97 3.17
C VAL A 48 2.60 9.96 4.30
N VAL A 49 3.08 10.11 5.54
CA VAL A 49 2.26 10.13 6.76
C VAL A 49 2.50 11.45 7.46
N ASP A 50 1.47 12.27 7.62
CA ASP A 50 1.54 13.59 8.27
C ASP A 50 2.64 14.51 7.68
N GLY A 51 2.89 14.38 6.38
CA GLY A 51 3.93 15.13 5.67
C GLY A 51 5.32 14.49 5.69
N GLU A 52 5.53 13.39 6.41
CA GLU A 52 6.79 12.64 6.46
C GLU A 52 6.78 11.50 5.45
N ALA A 53 7.77 11.49 4.55
CA ALA A 53 7.92 10.43 3.55
C ALA A 53 8.40 9.13 4.20
N VAL A 54 7.75 8.02 3.85
CA VAL A 54 8.11 6.67 4.29
C VAL A 54 9.16 6.09 3.34
N PRO A 55 10.30 5.57 3.86
CA PRO A 55 11.30 4.89 3.05
C PRO A 55 10.73 3.65 2.34
N ALA A 56 11.23 3.37 1.13
CA ALA A 56 10.79 2.24 0.33
C ALA A 56 11.05 0.89 1.04
N GLU A 57 12.17 0.78 1.75
CA GLU A 57 12.56 -0.38 2.53
C GLU A 57 11.64 -0.70 3.71
N ASP A 58 10.80 0.26 4.13
CA ASP A 58 9.83 0.11 5.21
C ASP A 58 8.45 -0.30 4.69
N LEU A 59 8.28 -0.48 3.39
CA LEU A 59 7.01 -0.90 2.80
C LEU A 59 6.97 -2.41 2.55
N ARG A 60 5.87 -3.05 2.94
CA ARG A 60 5.57 -4.45 2.62
C ARG A 60 4.24 -4.53 1.87
N PHE A 61 4.21 -5.38 0.85
CA PHE A 61 3.03 -5.70 0.08
C PHE A 61 2.61 -7.14 0.38
N THR A 62 1.39 -7.32 0.89
CA THR A 62 0.81 -8.64 1.14
C THR A 62 -0.38 -8.84 0.23
N TYR A 63 -0.34 -9.91 -0.55
CA TYR A 63 -1.45 -10.29 -1.42
C TYR A 63 -1.55 -11.81 -1.46
N ASP A 64 -2.78 -12.31 -1.34
CA ASP A 64 -3.09 -13.74 -1.25
C ASP A 64 -2.27 -14.48 -0.18
N GLY A 65 -2.17 -13.87 1.01
CA GLY A 65 -1.46 -14.42 2.16
C GLY A 65 0.08 -14.38 2.10
N VAL A 66 0.67 -13.90 1.00
CA VAL A 66 2.12 -13.83 0.85
C VAL A 66 2.60 -12.38 0.93
N THR A 67 3.46 -12.11 1.90
CA THR A 67 4.12 -10.82 2.11
C THR A 67 5.44 -10.76 1.35
N ARG A 68 5.67 -9.65 0.65
CA ARG A 68 6.90 -9.34 -0.09
C ARG A 68 7.29 -7.87 0.10
N THR A 69 8.54 -7.55 -0.16
CA THR A 69 8.97 -6.19 -0.48
C THR A 69 8.46 -5.79 -1.86
N PHE A 70 8.42 -4.49 -2.14
CA PHE A 70 8.07 -4.02 -3.49
C PHE A 70 9.15 -4.38 -4.53
N ALA A 71 10.42 -4.47 -4.13
CA ALA A 71 11.51 -4.91 -5.01
C ALA A 71 11.30 -6.35 -5.49
N GLU A 72 10.91 -7.26 -4.59
CA GLU A 72 10.62 -8.66 -4.94
C GLU A 72 9.43 -8.81 -5.90
N LEU A 73 8.50 -7.85 -5.94
CA LEU A 73 7.35 -7.94 -6.84
C LEU A 73 7.77 -7.97 -8.31
N ALA A 74 8.89 -7.32 -8.67
CA ALA A 74 9.40 -7.26 -10.03
C ALA A 74 9.62 -8.66 -10.66
N ASP A 75 9.92 -9.66 -9.84
CA ASP A 75 10.18 -11.04 -10.27
C ASP A 75 8.91 -11.93 -10.23
N VAL A 76 7.77 -11.40 -9.75
CA VAL A 76 6.52 -12.16 -9.64
C VAL A 76 5.66 -11.99 -10.90
N SER A 77 5.87 -12.89 -11.85
CA SER A 77 5.22 -12.84 -13.18
C SER A 77 3.94 -13.67 -13.31
N ASP A 78 3.67 -14.55 -12.34
CA ASP A 78 2.59 -15.54 -12.35
C ASP A 78 1.38 -15.15 -11.45
N VAL A 79 1.56 -14.17 -10.55
CA VAL A 79 0.49 -13.68 -9.67
C VAL A 79 -0.05 -12.34 -10.15
N ARG A 80 -1.37 -12.19 -10.09
CA ARG A 80 -2.09 -10.99 -10.53
C ARG A 80 -2.91 -10.40 -9.38
N TRP A 81 -2.74 -9.10 -9.13
CA TRP A 81 -3.60 -8.32 -8.26
C TRP A 81 -4.88 -7.98 -9.01
N GLU A 82 -5.99 -8.63 -8.64
CA GLU A 82 -7.25 -8.52 -9.36
C GLU A 82 -8.07 -7.31 -8.96
N LEU A 83 -8.82 -6.76 -9.92
CA LEU A 83 -9.58 -5.51 -9.76
C LEU A 83 -10.41 -5.49 -8.47
N ARG A 84 -11.09 -6.58 -8.11
CA ARG A 84 -12.06 -6.60 -6.99
C ARG A 84 -11.47 -7.20 -5.72
N THR A 85 -10.16 -7.17 -5.58
CA THR A 85 -9.44 -7.74 -4.44
C THR A 85 -8.59 -6.67 -3.76
N PHE A 86 -8.31 -6.88 -2.48
CA PHE A 86 -7.48 -5.97 -1.71
C PHE A 86 -6.11 -6.61 -1.46
N ALA A 87 -5.06 -5.81 -1.64
CA ALA A 87 -3.76 -6.11 -1.06
C ALA A 87 -3.62 -5.36 0.26
N THR A 88 -2.76 -5.82 1.16
CA THR A 88 -2.40 -5.07 2.35
C THR A 88 -1.05 -4.43 2.15
N ILE A 89 -0.99 -3.09 2.24
CA ILE A 89 0.28 -2.37 2.35
C ILE A 89 0.55 -2.16 3.83
N THR A 90 1.71 -2.59 4.28
CA THR A 90 2.19 -2.38 5.66
C THR A 90 3.37 -1.44 5.63
N VAL A 91 3.34 -0.45 6.52
CA VAL A 91 4.43 0.48 6.79
C VAL A 91 5.09 0.04 8.09
N LEU A 92 6.35 -0.35 8.01
CA LEU A 92 7.18 -0.66 9.16
C LEU A 92 7.56 0.65 9.84
N ARG A 93 6.98 0.89 11.02
CA ARG A 93 7.18 2.09 11.82
C ARG A 93 7.03 1.69 13.28
N PRO A 94 8.12 1.47 14.02
CA PRO A 94 8.04 1.13 15.43
C PRO A 94 7.15 2.13 16.18
N GLY A 95 6.18 1.63 16.95
CA GLY A 95 5.17 2.45 17.63
C GLY A 95 3.92 2.79 16.78
N GLY A 96 3.94 2.52 15.47
CA GLY A 96 2.80 2.68 14.56
C GLY A 96 2.34 4.13 14.41
N LEU A 97 1.03 4.31 14.25
CA LEU A 97 0.35 5.60 14.35
C LEU A 97 -0.06 5.85 15.80
N THR A 98 0.17 7.07 16.27
CA THR A 98 -0.28 7.51 17.60
C THR A 98 -1.80 7.63 17.65
N PRO A 99 -2.43 7.64 18.84
CA PRO A 99 -3.83 8.01 18.94
C PRO A 99 -4.07 9.43 18.42
N GLY A 100 -5.06 9.61 17.53
CA GLY A 100 -5.38 10.89 16.92
C GLY A 100 -5.68 10.82 15.42
N GLU A 101 -5.73 11.99 14.81
CA GLU A 101 -5.97 12.17 13.38
C GLU A 101 -4.64 12.13 12.62
N HIS A 102 -4.61 11.37 11.52
CA HIS A 102 -3.46 11.23 10.66
C HIS A 102 -3.85 11.38 9.19
N ASP A 103 -3.00 12.03 8.40
CA ASP A 103 -3.13 12.09 6.95
C ASP A 103 -2.19 11.06 6.30
N VAL A 104 -2.79 10.06 5.65
CA VAL A 104 -2.06 9.03 4.90
C VAL A 104 -2.22 9.30 3.41
N HIS A 105 -1.13 9.68 2.76
CA HIS A 105 -1.05 9.88 1.32
C HIS A 105 -0.34 8.71 0.64
N VAL A 106 -0.90 8.25 -0.48
CA VAL A 106 -0.33 7.19 -1.30
C VAL A 106 -0.33 7.62 -2.77
N ASN A 107 0.84 7.57 -3.41
CA ASN A 107 0.99 7.56 -4.87
C ASN A 107 1.25 6.12 -5.31
N LEU A 108 0.21 5.42 -5.76
CA LEU A 108 0.35 4.07 -6.29
C LEU A 108 0.79 4.12 -7.76
N ARG A 109 1.90 3.43 -8.05
CA ARG A 109 2.63 3.54 -9.32
C ARG A 109 2.56 2.22 -10.09
N LEU A 110 2.09 2.27 -11.33
CA LEU A 110 1.75 1.09 -12.13
C LEU A 110 2.45 1.12 -13.49
N ARG A 111 3.18 0.05 -13.84
CA ARG A 111 3.69 -0.21 -15.20
C ARG A 111 2.62 -0.84 -16.07
N VAL A 112 1.76 -0.01 -16.66
CA VAL A 112 0.72 -0.50 -17.58
C VAL A 112 1.34 -0.80 -18.94
N SER A 113 1.20 -2.03 -19.43
CA SER A 113 1.93 -2.57 -20.59
C SER A 113 1.88 -1.76 -21.90
N TYR A 114 0.85 -0.95 -22.12
CA TYR A 114 0.70 -0.12 -23.33
C TYR A 114 0.98 1.37 -23.08
N LEU A 115 1.22 1.78 -21.83
CA LEU A 115 1.59 3.16 -21.53
C LEU A 115 3.10 3.32 -21.67
N PRO A 116 3.58 4.39 -22.34
CA PRO A 116 5.01 4.66 -22.47
C PRO A 116 5.63 5.29 -21.20
N PHE A 117 4.86 5.38 -20.12
CA PHE A 117 5.27 5.94 -18.82
C PHE A 117 4.57 5.19 -17.67
N VAL A 118 5.08 5.35 -16.46
CA VAL A 118 4.48 4.81 -15.24
C VAL A 118 3.21 5.60 -14.92
N SER A 119 2.09 4.90 -14.75
CA SER A 119 0.84 5.51 -14.29
C SER A 119 0.95 5.81 -12.80
N GLU A 120 0.65 7.06 -12.44
CA GLU A 120 0.66 7.53 -11.06
C GLU A 120 -0.77 7.85 -10.62
N ASN A 121 -1.19 7.30 -9.49
CA ASN A 121 -2.55 7.43 -8.98
C ASN A 121 -2.45 7.82 -7.51
N ARG A 122 -2.98 8.98 -7.16
CA ARG A 122 -2.71 9.64 -5.88
C ARG A 122 -3.97 9.76 -5.07
N PHE A 123 -3.89 9.40 -3.80
CA PHE A 123 -5.00 9.58 -2.88
C PHE A 123 -4.51 9.84 -1.47
N THR A 124 -5.17 10.78 -0.80
CA THR A 124 -4.96 11.06 0.62
C THR A 124 -6.21 10.68 1.38
N ARG A 125 -6.05 9.94 2.47
CA ARG A 125 -7.11 9.69 3.44
C ARG A 125 -6.70 10.17 4.82
N ARG A 126 -7.58 10.97 5.40
CA ARG A 126 -7.56 11.29 6.82
C ARG A 126 -8.16 10.14 7.62
N VAL A 127 -7.47 9.70 8.66
CA VAL A 127 -7.90 8.59 9.52
C VAL A 127 -7.75 8.94 10.99
N ALA A 128 -8.69 8.44 11.80
CA ALA A 128 -8.63 8.52 13.25
C ALA A 128 -8.15 7.17 13.79
N VAL A 129 -7.06 7.18 14.56
CA VAL A 129 -6.56 6.03 15.31
C VAL A 129 -6.91 6.24 16.79
N ALA A 130 -7.49 5.21 17.41
CA ALA A 130 -7.90 5.23 18.81
C ALA A 130 -6.75 4.81 19.74
#